data_AF-A0A932WCD9-F1
#
_entry.id   AF-A0A932WCD9-F1
#
_cell.length_a   1.000
_cell.length_b   1.000
_cell.length_c   1.000
_cell.angle_alpha   90.00
_cell.angle_beta   90.00
_cell.angle_gamma   90.00
#
_symmetry.space_group_name_H-M   'P 1'
#
loop_
_entity.id
_entity.type
_entity.pdbx_description
1 polymer ?
#
loop_
_entity_poly.entity_id
_entity_poly.type
_entity_poly.pdbx_seq_one_letter_code
_entity_poly.pdbx_strand_id
1 'polypeptide(L)'
;MPQPSYIKLYETGELQKRIDALNAILEGCHLCPRNCRVNRLKGEKGVCRVGSLPMVSSFHAHFGEEKPLVGYYGGGTIFLTYCNLKCLFCQNYDISHLG
;
A
#
# COMPACT_ATOMS: atom_id res chain seq x y z
N MET A 1 16.95 9.42 24.62
CA MET A 1 16.21 8.40 23.84
C MET A 1 16.27 8.79 22.37
N PRO A 2 16.52 7.87 21.43
CA PRO A 2 16.45 8.20 20.02
C PRO A 2 15.01 8.62 19.66
N GLN A 3 14.85 9.79 19.06
CA GLN A 3 13.55 10.22 18.56
C GLN A 3 13.25 9.56 17.21
N PRO A 4 11.98 9.20 16.95
CA PRO A 4 11.57 8.77 15.63
C PRO A 4 11.86 9.83 14.55
N SER A 5 12.36 9.39 13.40
CA SER A 5 12.77 10.29 12.32
C SER A 5 11.65 11.16 11.76
N TYR A 6 10.39 10.69 11.83
CA TYR A 6 9.23 11.43 11.33
C TYR A 6 8.99 12.76 12.07
N ILE A 7 9.39 12.87 13.34
CA ILE A 7 9.24 14.10 14.14
C ILE A 7 10.05 15.23 13.50
N LYS A 8 11.34 14.97 13.26
CA LYS A 8 12.23 15.91 12.59
C LYS A 8 11.73 16.26 11.17
N LEU A 9 11.25 15.28 10.41
CA LEU A 9 10.70 15.52 9.07
C LEU A 9 9.46 16.42 9.11
N TYR A 10 8.62 16.27 10.13
CA TYR A 10 7.46 17.13 10.35
C TYR A 10 7.89 18.55 10.73
N GLU A 11 8.75 18.71 11.74
CA GLU A 11 9.22 20.02 12.24
C GLU A 11 9.95 20.84 11.16
N THR A 12 10.68 20.17 10.27
CA THR A 12 11.40 20.83 9.17
C THR A 12 10.53 21.12 7.95
N GLY A 13 9.27 20.69 7.95
CA GLY A 13 8.34 20.81 6.82
C GLY A 13 8.64 19.86 5.64
N GLU A 14 9.68 19.03 5.75
CA GLU A 14 10.04 18.04 4.74
C GLU A 14 8.94 16.99 4.54
N LEU A 15 8.26 16.61 5.62
CA LEU A 15 7.14 15.66 5.54
C LEU A 15 6.01 16.20 4.64
N GLN A 16 5.68 17.49 4.76
CA GLN A 16 4.65 18.13 3.94
C GLN A 16 5.07 18.15 2.46
N LYS A 17 6.32 18.50 2.16
CA LYS A 17 6.84 18.49 0.78
C LYS A 17 6.72 17.11 0.13
N ARG A 18 6.98 16.04 0.88
CA ARG A 18 6.82 14.66 0.40
C ARG A 18 5.35 14.31 0.16
N ILE A 19 4.46 14.73 1.05
CA ILE A 19 3.02 14.55 0.88
C ILE A 19 2.54 15.23 -0.41
N ASP A 20 2.95 16.48 -0.63
CA ASP A 20 2.57 17.25 -1.83
C ASP A 20 3.08 16.58 -3.10
N ALA A 21 4.35 16.12 -3.12
CA ALA A 21 4.91 15.38 -4.23
C ALA A 21 4.18 14.06 -4.51
N LEU A 22 3.81 13.32 -3.46
CA LEU A 22 3.05 12.07 -3.59
C LEU A 22 1.63 12.32 -4.10
N ASN A 23 0.97 13.39 -3.64
CA ASN A 23 -0.35 13.78 -4.15
C ASN A 23 -0.29 14.14 -5.64
N ALA A 24 0.75 14.85 -6.09
CA ALA A 24 0.95 15.14 -7.51
C ALA A 24 1.09 13.86 -8.34
N ILE A 25 1.73 12.81 -7.81
CA ILE A 25 1.77 11.50 -8.47
C ILE A 25 0.38 10.87 -8.58
N LEU A 26 -0.51 11.05 -7.60
CA LEU A 26 -1.86 10.49 -7.62
C LEU A 26 -2.77 11.13 -8.69
N GLU A 27 -2.50 12.37 -9.11
CA GLU A 27 -3.23 13.04 -10.21
C GLU A 27 -2.98 12.39 -11.58
N GLY A 28 -1.83 11.75 -11.75
CA GLY A 28 -1.43 11.02 -12.95
C GLY A 28 -0.68 9.75 -12.57
N CYS A 29 -1.38 8.80 -11.96
CA CYS A 29 -0.75 7.66 -11.28
C CYS A 29 0.15 6.83 -12.19
N HIS A 30 1.43 6.78 -11.83
CA HIS A 30 2.47 5.98 -12.48
C HIS A 30 3.29 5.14 -11.47
N LEU A 31 2.76 4.88 -10.28
CA LEU A 31 3.41 4.11 -9.21
C LEU A 31 3.68 2.63 -9.56
N CYS A 32 3.11 2.12 -10.64
CA CYS A 32 3.34 0.75 -11.08
C CYS A 32 3.66 0.70 -12.59
N PRO A 33 4.28 -0.38 -13.07
CA PRO A 33 4.69 -0.50 -14.49
C PRO A 33 3.55 -0.40 -15.51
N ARG A 34 2.28 -0.53 -15.09
CA ARG A 34 1.12 -0.35 -15.96
C ARG A 34 0.95 1.10 -16.44
N ASN A 35 1.50 2.08 -15.71
CA ASN A 35 1.53 3.49 -16.09
C ASN A 35 0.18 4.05 -16.61
N CYS A 36 -0.93 3.74 -15.92
CA CYS A 36 -2.28 4.06 -16.40
C CYS A 36 -2.63 5.55 -16.35
N ARG A 37 -1.89 6.36 -15.58
CA ARG A 37 -2.07 7.82 -15.46
C ARG A 37 -3.46 8.30 -15.04
N VAL A 38 -4.28 7.43 -14.45
CA VAL A 38 -5.57 7.80 -13.87
C VAL A 38 -5.38 8.80 -12.73
N ASN A 39 -6.35 9.69 -12.57
CA ASN A 39 -6.40 10.65 -11.48
C ASN A 39 -7.13 10.05 -10.27
N ARG A 40 -6.35 9.51 -9.33
CA ARG A 40 -6.89 8.89 -8.11
C ARG A 40 -7.58 9.90 -7.19
N LEU A 41 -7.17 11.17 -7.21
CA LEU A 41 -7.78 12.22 -6.41
C LEU A 41 -9.21 12.55 -6.87
N LYS A 42 -9.52 12.29 -8.15
CA LYS A 42 -10.89 12.36 -8.71
C LYS A 42 -11.68 11.06 -8.57
N GLY A 43 -11.13 10.07 -7.88
CA GLY A 43 -11.77 8.75 -7.70
C GLY A 43 -11.61 7.81 -8.89
N GLU A 44 -10.81 8.15 -9.89
CA GLU A 44 -10.55 7.28 -11.04
C GLU A 44 -9.73 6.04 -10.62
N LYS A 45 -10.04 4.91 -11.25
CA LYS A 45 -9.41 3.62 -10.96
C LYS A 45 -8.78 3.05 -12.23
N GLY A 46 -7.51 2.66 -12.13
CA GLY A 46 -6.82 1.96 -13.20
C GLY A 46 -7.08 0.45 -13.16
N VAL A 47 -6.30 -0.32 -13.92
CA VAL A 47 -6.38 -1.79 -13.96
C VAL A 47 -6.22 -2.43 -12.57
N CYS A 48 -5.44 -1.82 -11.69
CA CYS A 48 -5.26 -2.31 -10.33
C CYS A 48 -6.45 -2.03 -9.40
N ARG A 49 -7.45 -1.23 -9.79
CA ARG A 49 -8.68 -0.90 -9.02
C ARG A 49 -8.51 -0.23 -7.64
N VAL A 50 -7.27 -0.09 -7.14
CA VAL A 50 -6.96 0.72 -5.94
C VAL A 50 -7.45 2.16 -6.16
N GLY A 51 -7.91 2.83 -5.10
CA GLY A 51 -8.33 4.24 -5.12
C GLY A 51 -7.21 5.21 -4.72
N SER A 52 -7.57 6.36 -4.14
CA SER A 52 -6.63 7.29 -3.49
C SER A 52 -6.15 6.78 -2.13
N LEU A 53 -6.98 6.00 -1.44
CA LEU A 53 -6.64 5.36 -0.17
C LEU A 53 -6.38 3.86 -0.37
N PRO A 54 -5.45 3.28 0.39
CA PRO A 54 -5.32 1.83 0.46
C PRO A 54 -6.56 1.21 1.11
N MET A 55 -6.88 -0.01 0.71
CA MET A 55 -7.99 -0.78 1.24
C MET A 55 -7.44 -1.99 1.98
N VAL A 56 -7.90 -2.23 3.20
CA VAL A 56 -7.53 -3.39 4.01
C VAL A 56 -8.58 -4.47 3.78
N SER A 57 -8.14 -5.66 3.38
CA SER A 57 -8.98 -6.84 3.23
C SER A 57 -9.15 -7.55 4.57
N SER A 58 -8.05 -7.77 5.29
CA SER A 58 -8.05 -8.45 6.58
C SER A 58 -6.79 -8.11 7.38
N PHE A 59 -6.84 -8.39 8.68
CA PHE A 59 -5.68 -8.28 9.58
C PHE A 59 -5.76 -9.39 10.63
N HIS A 60 -4.63 -10.00 10.95
CA HIS A 60 -4.56 -11.06 11.96
C HIS A 60 -3.13 -11.36 12.39
N ALA A 61 -2.97 -12.12 13.47
CA ALA A 61 -1.71 -12.77 13.79
C ALA A 61 -1.44 -13.87 12.76
N HIS A 62 -0.27 -13.83 12.13
CA HIS A 62 0.10 -14.74 11.08
C HIS A 62 1.22 -15.67 11.56
N PHE A 63 0.91 -16.96 11.60
CA PHE A 63 1.81 -18.03 12.04
C PHE A 63 2.37 -18.85 10.86
N GLY A 64 1.99 -18.51 9.62
CA GLY A 64 2.47 -19.17 8.40
C GLY A 64 3.78 -18.63 7.85
N GLU A 65 4.36 -17.61 8.51
CA GLU A 65 5.66 -17.04 8.15
C GLU A 65 6.81 -17.97 8.54
N GLU A 66 8.01 -17.67 8.04
CA GLU A 66 9.21 -18.40 8.43
C GLU A 66 9.44 -18.35 9.96
N LYS A 67 9.90 -19.45 10.55
CA LYS A 67 10.15 -19.58 12.01
C LYS A 67 10.83 -18.37 12.68
N PRO A 68 11.90 -17.75 12.12
CA PRO A 68 12.51 -16.57 12.73
C PRO A 68 11.62 -15.32 12.78
N LEU A 69 10.58 -15.23 11.95
CA LEU A 69 9.69 -14.07 11.85
C LEU A 69 8.40 -14.22 12.69
N VAL A 70 7.95 -15.45 12.95
CA VAL A 70 6.72 -15.75 13.70
C VAL A 70 6.84 -15.34 15.18
N GLY A 71 8.03 -15.50 15.78
CA GLY A 71 8.22 -15.27 17.21
C GLY A 71 7.26 -16.09 18.07
N TYR A 72 6.76 -15.50 19.17
CA TYR A 72 5.85 -16.19 20.11
C TYR A 72 4.36 -15.99 19.79
N TYR A 73 4.00 -14.86 19.16
CA TYR A 73 2.61 -14.43 18.97
C TYR A 73 2.20 -14.29 17.50
N GLY A 74 3.03 -14.78 16.58
CA GLY A 74 2.85 -14.57 15.15
C GLY A 74 3.32 -13.20 14.70
N GLY A 75 3.52 -13.07 13.39
CA GLY A 75 3.75 -11.77 12.74
C GLY A 75 2.42 -11.02 12.60
N GLY A 76 2.39 -9.75 12.98
CA GLY A 76 1.22 -8.89 12.73
C GLY A 76 1.07 -8.66 11.23
N THR A 77 0.02 -9.21 10.62
CA THR A 77 -0.19 -9.12 9.16
C THR A 77 -1.42 -8.29 8.83
N ILE A 78 -1.27 -7.43 7.83
CA ILE A 78 -2.34 -6.65 7.21
C ILE A 78 -2.36 -6.99 5.73
N PHE A 79 -3.43 -7.62 5.27
CA PHE A 79 -3.64 -7.89 3.85
C PHE A 79 -4.34 -6.71 3.19
N LEU A 80 -3.76 -6.21 2.10
CA LEU A 80 -4.33 -5.14 1.30
C LEU A 80 -5.16 -5.69 0.14
N THR A 81 -6.14 -4.91 -0.30
CA THR A 81 -7.03 -5.25 -1.41
C THR A 81 -6.48 -4.75 -2.75
N TYR A 82 -6.60 -5.61 -3.76
CA TYR A 82 -6.14 -5.48 -5.14
C TYR A 82 -4.62 -5.51 -5.40
N CYS A 83 -4.25 -5.98 -6.60
CA CYS A 83 -2.87 -6.00 -7.11
C CYS A 83 -2.79 -5.58 -8.59
N ASN A 84 -1.68 -4.95 -8.99
CA ASN A 84 -1.42 -4.46 -10.37
C ASN A 84 -0.86 -5.52 -11.34
N LEU A 85 -0.40 -6.67 -10.84
CA LEU A 85 0.21 -7.72 -11.66
C LEU A 85 -0.84 -8.60 -12.36
N LYS A 86 -1.96 -8.91 -11.68
CA LYS A 86 -3.06 -9.76 -12.17
C LYS A 86 -2.59 -11.17 -12.61
N CYS A 87 -1.88 -11.87 -11.74
CA CYS A 87 -1.31 -13.18 -12.01
C CYS A 87 -2.41 -14.23 -12.28
N LEU A 88 -2.21 -15.12 -13.28
CA LEU A 88 -3.14 -16.22 -13.58
C LEU A 88 -3.24 -17.25 -12.45
N PHE A 89 -2.16 -17.44 -11.70
CA PHE A 89 -2.04 -18.38 -10.58
C PHE A 89 -2.04 -17.64 -9.22
N CYS A 90 -2.81 -16.55 -9.11
CA CYS A 90 -2.84 -15.76 -7.88
C CYS A 90 -3.39 -16.57 -6.70
N GLN A 91 -2.56 -16.83 -5.68
CA GLN A 91 -3.00 -17.50 -4.45
C GLN A 91 -4.07 -16.69 -3.69
N ASN A 92 -3.98 -15.37 -3.77
CA ASN A 92 -4.91 -14.43 -3.14
C ASN A 92 -5.88 -13.84 -4.17
N TYR A 93 -6.39 -14.67 -5.09
CA TYR A 93 -7.22 -14.22 -6.23
C TYR A 93 -8.40 -13.38 -5.76
N ASP A 94 -9.14 -13.85 -4.76
CA ASP A 94 -10.34 -13.17 -4.27
C ASP A 94 -10.05 -11.71 -3.90
N ILE A 95 -9.04 -11.47 -3.06
CA ILE A 95 -8.72 -10.11 -2.59
C ILE A 95 -7.87 -9.31 -3.59
N SER A 96 -7.08 -9.95 -4.45
CA SER A 96 -6.17 -9.27 -5.40
C SER A 96 -6.86 -8.94 -6.73
N HIS A 97 -7.84 -9.75 -7.13
CA HIS A 97 -8.58 -9.61 -8.39
C HIS A 97 -9.99 -9.09 -8.18
N LEU A 98 -10.75 -9.68 -7.26
CA LEU A 98 -12.17 -9.38 -7.06
C LEU A 98 -12.37 -8.20 -6.10
N GLY A 99 -11.53 -8.13 -5.06
CA GLY A 99 -11.51 -7.06 -4.08
C GLY A 99 -12.04 -7.53 -2.74
#